data_AF-A0A077ZG19-F1
#
_entry.id   AF-A0A077ZG19-F1
#
_cell.length_a   1.000
_cell.length_b   1.000
_cell.length_c   1.000
_cell.angle_alpha   90.00
_cell.angle_beta   90.00
_cell.angle_gamma   90.00
#
_symmetry.space_group_name_H-M   'P 1'
#
loop_
_entity.id
_entity.type
_entity.pdbx_description
1 polymer ?
#
loop_
_entity_poly.entity_id
_entity_poly.type
_entity_poly.pdbx_seq_one_letter_code
_entity_poly.pdbx_strand_id
1 'polypeptide(L)'
;MSDCHCGEAEHEHELEEEEEEEKDVANMFSLYKYIDFENFTCLNELVDGSGKKVFRAWDKRMDRYRNHFVESDTDEELLFNLPFAGIVKLKKMVLIGGCAESRPTYARLFKNRPNMSFDETNGTPVQEFELKLDVEGQVPYSLRMARFSDVHHLSIHIPRNAGADTTIVYYIGLDGYYVGPQRHGIPIVVDAVYEARPMPQDHKIENLEHAAEGRQFIETLYG
;
A
#
# COMPACT_ATOMS: atom_id res chain seq x y z
N MET A 1 39.72 25.86 -43.91
CA MET A 1 39.96 26.37 -42.54
C MET A 1 38.58 26.49 -41.92
N SER A 2 38.14 25.44 -41.24
CA SER A 2 36.77 25.31 -40.77
C SER A 2 36.82 24.71 -39.37
N ASP A 3 36.55 25.57 -38.41
CA ASP A 3 36.46 25.31 -36.98
C ASP A 3 35.40 24.24 -36.68
N CYS A 4 35.72 23.30 -35.79
CA CYS A 4 34.74 22.44 -35.13
C CYS A 4 34.73 22.80 -33.65
N HIS A 5 33.56 23.28 -33.20
CA HIS A 5 33.27 23.67 -31.83
C HIS A 5 32.62 22.50 -31.07
N CYS A 6 32.97 22.40 -29.79
CA CYS A 6 32.77 21.29 -28.87
C CYS A 6 31.29 21.00 -28.56
N GLY A 7 30.94 19.71 -28.45
CA GLY A 7 29.69 19.25 -27.86
C GLY A 7 29.97 18.63 -26.49
N GLU A 8 29.47 19.26 -25.43
CA GLU A 8 29.34 18.69 -24.09
C GLU A 8 27.83 18.62 -23.79
N ALA A 9 27.27 17.41 -23.69
CA ALA A 9 25.87 17.19 -23.32
C ALA A 9 25.67 15.76 -22.80
N GLU A 10 26.23 15.43 -21.64
CA GLU A 10 25.98 14.13 -20.98
C GLU A 10 26.03 14.34 -19.44
N HIS A 11 24.86 14.37 -18.75
CA HIS A 11 24.63 13.98 -17.33
C HIS A 11 23.36 14.59 -16.68
N GLU A 12 22.15 14.30 -17.16
CA GLU A 12 20.91 14.71 -16.45
C GLU A 12 19.86 13.59 -16.24
N HIS A 13 20.09 12.35 -16.70
CA HIS A 13 19.05 11.30 -16.67
C HIS A 13 19.07 10.34 -15.46
N GLU A 14 20.14 10.28 -14.66
CA GLU A 14 20.26 9.27 -13.59
C GLU A 14 19.59 9.69 -12.27
N LEU A 15 19.41 10.99 -12.03
CA LEU A 15 18.85 11.48 -10.77
C LEU A 15 17.32 11.37 -10.69
N GLU A 16 16.62 11.37 -11.82
CA GLU A 16 15.15 11.32 -11.86
C GLU A 16 14.61 9.90 -11.60
N GLU A 17 15.29 8.86 -12.10
CA GLU A 17 14.87 7.47 -11.94
C GLU A 17 14.96 7.01 -10.46
N GLU A 18 16.03 7.38 -9.76
CA GLU A 18 16.19 7.05 -8.33
C GLU A 18 15.11 7.73 -7.45
N GLU A 19 14.75 8.98 -7.76
CA GLU A 19 13.69 9.68 -7.05
C GLU A 19 12.29 9.07 -7.29
N GLU A 20 12.00 8.60 -8.51
CA GLU A 20 10.72 7.94 -8.81
C GLU A 20 10.61 6.58 -8.11
N GLU A 21 11.69 5.77 -8.12
CA GLU A 21 11.72 4.48 -7.41
C GLU A 21 11.51 4.65 -5.90
N GLU A 22 12.16 5.64 -5.26
CA GLU A 22 11.93 5.91 -3.84
C GLU A 22 10.51 6.39 -3.54
N LYS A 23 9.93 7.24 -4.41
CA LYS A 23 8.53 7.70 -4.28
C LYS A 23 7.54 6.54 -4.42
N ASP A 24 7.81 5.61 -5.35
CA ASP A 24 6.99 4.42 -5.53
C ASP A 24 7.04 3.51 -4.30
N VAL A 25 8.24 3.25 -3.75
CA VAL A 25 8.39 2.45 -2.53
C VAL A 25 7.74 3.13 -1.32
N ALA A 26 7.88 4.44 -1.16
CA ALA A 26 7.23 5.19 -0.09
C ALA A 26 5.70 5.12 -0.17
N ASN A 27 5.15 5.01 -1.38
CA ASN A 27 3.72 4.83 -1.61
C ASN A 27 3.23 3.38 -1.38
N MET A 28 4.11 2.38 -1.45
CA MET A 28 3.72 0.97 -1.26
C MET A 28 3.06 0.75 0.10
N PHE A 29 3.68 1.18 1.20
CA PHE A 29 3.19 0.90 2.56
C PHE A 29 2.27 1.99 3.12
N SER A 30 1.37 2.50 2.29
CA SER A 30 0.52 3.66 2.63
C SER A 30 -0.77 3.32 3.38
N LEU A 31 -1.11 2.04 3.56
CA LEU A 31 -2.39 1.64 4.14
C LEU A 31 -2.58 2.02 5.60
N TYR A 32 -1.52 2.40 6.32
CA TYR A 32 -1.63 2.94 7.68
C TYR A 32 -2.56 4.17 7.76
N LYS A 33 -2.67 4.94 6.66
CA LYS A 33 -3.55 6.12 6.56
C LYS A 33 -5.03 5.80 6.68
N TYR A 34 -5.42 4.55 6.39
CA TYR A 34 -6.80 4.10 6.41
C TYR A 34 -7.13 3.24 7.64
N ILE A 35 -6.18 3.07 8.57
CA ILE A 35 -6.43 2.42 9.85
C ILE A 35 -7.24 3.37 10.73
N ASP A 36 -8.33 2.86 11.29
CA ASP A 36 -9.09 3.55 12.32
C ASP A 36 -8.36 3.40 13.66
N PHE A 37 -7.47 4.36 13.95
CA PHE A 37 -6.70 4.38 15.19
C PHE A 37 -7.55 4.65 16.44
N GLU A 38 -8.79 5.14 16.30
CA GLU A 38 -9.69 5.33 17.44
C GLU A 38 -10.14 3.96 17.98
N ASN A 39 -10.57 3.08 17.08
CA ASN A 39 -11.03 1.72 17.41
C ASN A 39 -9.92 0.65 17.40
N PHE A 40 -8.68 1.02 17.03
CA PHE A 40 -7.54 0.11 17.11
C PHE A 40 -7.28 -0.34 18.55
N THR A 41 -7.02 -1.63 18.71
CA THR A 41 -6.60 -2.23 19.98
C THR A 41 -5.34 -3.08 19.80
N CYS A 42 -4.46 -3.05 20.80
CA CYS A 42 -3.32 -3.95 20.91
C CYS A 42 -3.38 -4.62 22.28
N LEU A 43 -3.28 -5.94 22.32
CA LEU A 43 -3.27 -6.72 23.56
C LEU A 43 -1.85 -7.10 23.93
N ASN A 44 -1.62 -7.16 25.25
CA ASN A 44 -0.33 -7.44 25.89
C ASN A 44 0.77 -6.41 25.53
N GLU A 45 0.41 -5.15 25.29
CA GLU A 45 1.41 -4.08 25.17
C GLU A 45 1.82 -3.56 26.56
N LEU A 46 3.13 -3.39 26.79
CA LEU A 46 3.69 -2.86 28.04
C LEU A 46 3.25 -1.42 28.33
N VAL A 47 3.07 -0.63 27.28
CA VAL A 47 2.60 0.76 27.37
C VAL A 47 1.36 0.92 26.52
N ASP A 48 0.24 1.25 27.14
CA ASP A 48 -1.03 1.50 26.46
C ASP A 48 -0.88 2.46 25.27
N GLY A 49 -1.37 2.04 24.10
CA GLY A 49 -1.32 2.80 22.86
C GLY A 49 0.05 2.78 22.15
N SER A 50 1.04 2.03 22.62
CA SER A 50 2.32 1.86 21.94
C SER A 50 2.19 1.06 20.64
N GLY A 51 1.29 0.08 20.58
CA GLY A 51 0.97 -0.71 19.40
C GLY A 51 0.44 0.13 18.24
N LYS A 52 -0.16 1.29 18.50
CA LYS A 52 -0.58 2.23 17.43
C LYS A 52 0.62 2.87 16.73
N LYS A 53 1.73 3.09 17.45
CA LYS A 53 2.91 3.84 16.98
C LYS A 53 3.74 3.08 15.96
N VAL A 54 3.57 1.76 15.87
CA VAL A 54 4.32 0.94 14.89
C VAL A 54 3.77 1.08 13.46
N PHE A 55 2.53 1.55 13.32
CA PHE A 55 1.90 1.82 12.02
C PHE A 55 2.11 3.28 11.63
N ARG A 56 3.05 3.53 10.72
CA ARG A 56 3.41 4.88 10.28
C ARG A 56 3.89 4.86 8.83
N ALA A 57 4.24 6.04 8.32
CA ALA A 57 4.80 6.19 6.99
C ALA A 57 6.12 5.43 6.82
N TRP A 58 6.36 4.91 5.61
CA TRP A 58 7.55 4.13 5.26
C TRP A 58 8.87 4.87 5.49
N ASP A 59 8.90 6.18 5.21
CA ASP A 59 10.06 7.06 5.43
C ASP A 59 10.39 7.19 6.94
N LYS A 60 9.40 7.02 7.82
CA LYS A 60 9.58 7.05 9.27
C LYS A 60 9.88 5.69 9.88
N ARG A 61 9.98 4.60 9.10
CA ARG A 61 10.18 3.25 9.65
C ARG A 61 11.43 3.14 10.54
N MET A 62 12.47 3.90 10.25
CA MET A 62 13.74 3.91 10.99
C MET A 62 13.79 4.90 12.17
N ASP A 63 12.74 5.69 12.42
CA ASP A 63 12.69 6.63 13.54
C ASP A 63 12.44 5.90 14.88
N ARG A 64 13.50 5.28 15.41
CA ARG A 64 13.49 4.55 16.70
C ARG A 64 13.62 5.47 17.92
N TYR A 65 13.92 6.75 17.73
CA TYR A 65 14.34 7.65 18.80
C TYR A 65 13.19 8.21 19.65
N ARG A 66 11.93 7.98 19.27
CA ARG A 66 10.73 8.58 19.90
C ARG A 66 9.81 7.57 20.60
N ASN A 67 10.34 6.44 21.07
CA ASN A 67 9.54 5.35 21.63
C ASN A 67 8.44 4.87 20.64
N HIS A 68 8.77 4.87 19.34
CA HIS A 68 7.92 4.32 18.28
C HIS A 68 8.13 2.82 18.16
N PHE A 69 7.88 2.13 19.26
CA PHE A 69 7.90 0.67 19.34
C PHE A 69 6.80 0.22 20.30
N VAL A 70 6.43 -1.04 20.16
CA VAL A 70 5.66 -1.79 21.14
C VAL A 70 6.55 -2.87 21.70
N GLU A 71 6.47 -3.05 23.00
CA GLU A 71 7.06 -4.15 23.74
C GLU A 71 5.94 -4.90 24.44
N SER A 72 6.05 -6.21 24.52
CA SER A 72 5.07 -7.02 25.25
C SER A 72 5.29 -6.98 26.77
N ASP A 73 4.22 -7.09 27.54
CA ASP A 73 4.27 -6.93 29.01
C ASP A 73 4.54 -8.24 29.76
N THR A 74 3.64 -9.22 29.59
CA THR A 74 3.64 -10.43 30.43
C THR A 74 4.49 -11.56 29.86
N ASP A 75 4.45 -11.73 28.55
CA ASP A 75 5.11 -12.79 27.79
C ASP A 75 5.43 -12.26 26.39
N GLU A 76 5.95 -13.10 25.50
CA GLU A 76 6.32 -12.71 24.15
C GLU A 76 5.13 -12.52 23.18
N GLU A 77 3.90 -12.79 23.61
CA GLU A 77 2.72 -12.81 22.73
C GLU A 77 2.16 -11.40 22.49
N LEU A 78 1.93 -11.02 21.23
CA LEU A 78 1.27 -9.74 20.89
C LEU A 78 0.10 -9.96 19.94
N LEU A 79 -0.99 -9.24 20.15
CA LEU A 79 -2.14 -9.24 19.24
C LEU A 79 -2.53 -7.81 18.88
N PHE A 80 -2.45 -7.49 17.59
CA PHE A 80 -2.89 -6.22 17.03
C PHE A 80 -4.24 -6.41 16.34
N ASN A 81 -5.21 -5.56 16.64
CA ASN A 81 -6.53 -5.52 16.01
C ASN A 81 -6.70 -4.19 15.29
N LEU A 82 -6.71 -4.25 13.96
CA LEU A 82 -6.69 -3.10 13.06
C LEU A 82 -8.03 -3.01 12.31
N PRO A 83 -8.97 -2.18 12.79
CA PRO A 83 -10.09 -1.76 11.96
C PRO A 83 -9.60 -0.81 10.87
N PHE A 84 -10.13 -0.94 9.66
CA PHE A 84 -9.93 0.01 8.57
C PHE A 84 -11.18 0.87 8.39
N ALA A 85 -11.00 2.13 7.99
CA ALA A 85 -12.07 3.07 7.66
C ALA A 85 -12.84 2.71 6.37
N GLY A 86 -12.55 1.56 5.76
CA GLY A 86 -13.17 1.05 4.55
C GLY A 86 -12.59 -0.31 4.18
N ILE A 87 -12.85 -0.76 2.95
CA ILE A 87 -12.30 -2.01 2.43
C ILE A 87 -10.88 -1.77 1.95
N VAL A 88 -9.95 -2.64 2.33
CA VAL A 88 -8.60 -2.72 1.74
C VAL A 88 -8.35 -4.07 1.09
N LYS A 89 -7.53 -4.05 0.04
CA LYS A 89 -6.92 -5.21 -0.61
C LYS A 89 -5.46 -5.30 -0.18
N LEU A 90 -5.09 -6.26 0.66
CA LEU A 90 -3.70 -6.40 1.10
C LEU A 90 -2.87 -7.21 0.11
N LYS A 91 -1.66 -6.73 -0.18
CA LYS A 91 -0.68 -7.35 -1.06
C LYS A 91 0.55 -7.85 -0.33
N LYS A 92 1.15 -7.00 0.49
CA LYS A 92 2.39 -7.30 1.21
C LYS A 92 2.34 -6.70 2.61
N MET A 93 3.13 -7.28 3.49
CA MET A 93 3.36 -6.77 4.84
C MET A 93 4.87 -6.75 5.07
N VAL A 94 5.36 -5.70 5.72
CA VAL A 94 6.72 -5.63 6.26
C VAL A 94 6.60 -5.53 7.77
N LEU A 95 7.50 -6.20 8.48
CA LEU A 95 7.60 -6.10 9.93
C LEU A 95 9.06 -5.92 10.31
N ILE A 96 9.36 -4.87 11.08
CA ILE A 96 10.67 -4.62 11.67
C ILE A 96 10.55 -4.88 13.17
N GLY A 97 11.27 -5.89 13.62
CA GLY A 97 11.30 -6.33 15.01
C GLY A 97 12.48 -5.78 15.81
N GLY A 98 12.53 -6.16 17.08
CA GLY A 98 13.68 -5.99 17.98
C GLY A 98 14.99 -6.54 17.42
N CYS A 99 16.09 -6.23 18.10
CA CYS A 99 17.38 -6.86 17.83
C CYS A 99 17.49 -8.19 18.59
N ALA A 100 18.26 -9.14 18.04
CA ALA A 100 18.60 -10.41 18.68
C ALA A 100 17.38 -11.30 19.04
N GLU A 101 17.13 -11.54 20.33
CA GLU A 101 16.21 -12.55 20.84
C GLU A 101 14.77 -12.02 21.01
N SER A 102 14.57 -10.71 21.17
CA SER A 102 13.25 -10.07 21.29
C SER A 102 12.54 -9.84 19.96
N ARG A 103 13.14 -10.25 18.84
CA ARG A 103 12.52 -10.13 17.51
C ARG A 103 11.41 -11.18 17.34
N PRO A 104 10.27 -10.81 16.76
CA PRO A 104 9.24 -11.78 16.42
C PRO A 104 9.76 -12.75 15.35
N THR A 105 9.46 -14.04 15.53
CA THR A 105 9.87 -15.10 14.59
C THR A 105 8.68 -15.70 13.84
N TYR A 106 7.47 -15.44 14.31
CA TYR A 106 6.27 -15.97 13.70
C TYR A 106 5.13 -14.95 13.75
N ALA A 107 4.35 -14.89 12.68
CA ALA A 107 3.13 -14.09 12.65
C ALA A 107 1.98 -14.84 11.98
N ARG A 108 0.79 -14.68 12.52
CA ARG A 108 -0.48 -15.17 11.95
C ARG A 108 -1.38 -14.00 11.63
N LEU A 109 -2.05 -14.07 10.48
CA LEU A 109 -3.01 -13.07 10.05
C LEU A 109 -4.42 -13.63 10.06
N PHE A 110 -5.33 -12.88 10.69
CA PHE A 110 -6.76 -13.13 10.67
C PHE A 110 -7.47 -11.97 10.01
N LYS A 111 -8.53 -12.27 9.26
CA LYS A 111 -9.28 -11.29 8.48
C LYS A 111 -10.72 -11.23 8.97
N ASN A 112 -11.25 -10.00 9.05
CA ASN A 112 -12.63 -9.67 9.36
C ASN A 112 -13.13 -10.30 10.67
N ARG A 113 -12.25 -10.31 11.69
CA ARG A 113 -12.55 -10.71 13.07
C ARG A 113 -12.33 -9.52 14.01
N PRO A 114 -13.35 -8.67 14.22
CA PRO A 114 -13.22 -7.52 15.10
C PRO A 114 -13.01 -7.95 16.56
N ASN A 115 -12.20 -7.19 17.31
CA ASN A 115 -11.98 -7.38 18.75
C ASN A 115 -11.48 -8.78 19.14
N MET A 116 -10.59 -9.34 18.32
CA MET A 116 -10.05 -10.67 18.56
C MET A 116 -9.26 -10.71 19.87
N SER A 117 -9.47 -11.77 20.64
CA SER A 117 -8.78 -12.10 21.88
C SER A 117 -7.76 -13.22 21.67
N PHE A 118 -6.87 -13.45 22.65
CA PHE A 118 -5.87 -14.54 22.59
C PHE A 118 -6.52 -15.93 22.46
N ASP A 119 -7.66 -16.17 23.12
CA ASP A 119 -8.39 -17.44 23.01
C ASP A 119 -8.81 -17.77 21.57
N GLU A 120 -9.19 -16.74 20.81
CA GLU A 120 -9.63 -16.88 19.43
C GLU A 120 -8.48 -17.12 18.44
N THR A 121 -7.23 -16.89 18.85
CA THR A 121 -6.03 -17.11 18.01
C THR A 121 -5.77 -18.60 17.73
N ASN A 122 -6.39 -19.48 18.53
CA ASN A 122 -6.40 -20.93 18.30
C ASN A 122 -7.19 -21.35 17.05
N GLY A 123 -8.01 -20.46 16.50
CA GLY A 123 -8.72 -20.70 15.25
C GLY A 123 -7.81 -20.72 14.02
N THR A 124 -8.36 -21.08 12.86
CA THR A 124 -7.57 -21.11 11.61
C THR A 124 -7.19 -19.71 11.14
N PRO A 125 -5.89 -19.38 11.02
CA PRO A 125 -5.44 -18.14 10.40
C PRO A 125 -5.62 -18.17 8.88
N VAL A 126 -5.74 -17.00 8.26
CA VAL A 126 -5.88 -16.87 6.80
C VAL A 126 -4.56 -17.15 6.11
N GLN A 127 -3.47 -16.68 6.72
CA GLN A 127 -2.09 -16.87 6.30
C GLN A 127 -1.15 -16.73 7.49
N GLU A 128 -0.03 -17.46 7.46
CA GLU A 128 1.01 -17.47 8.51
C GLU A 128 2.37 -17.22 7.86
N PHE A 129 3.31 -16.68 8.63
CA PHE A 129 4.66 -16.34 8.19
C PHE A 129 5.71 -16.73 9.23
N GLU A 130 6.76 -17.40 8.79
CA GLU A 130 8.03 -17.46 9.53
C GLU A 130 8.82 -16.19 9.21
N LEU A 131 9.07 -15.38 10.23
CA LEU A 131 9.68 -14.07 10.12
C LEU A 131 11.21 -14.17 10.19
N LYS A 132 11.87 -13.55 9.22
CA LYS A 132 13.32 -13.38 9.17
C LYS A 132 13.75 -12.15 9.96
N LEU A 133 15.00 -12.14 10.39
CA LEU A 133 15.62 -10.93 10.94
C LEU A 133 15.69 -9.90 9.82
N ASP A 134 15.01 -8.79 10.02
CA ASP A 134 15.00 -7.66 9.11
C ASP A 134 14.99 -6.36 9.93
N VAL A 135 16.14 -5.69 9.94
CA VAL A 135 16.36 -4.48 10.75
C VAL A 135 16.04 -3.20 10.00
N GLU A 136 15.80 -3.29 8.68
CA GLU A 136 15.59 -2.15 7.78
C GLU A 136 14.25 -2.20 7.02
N GLY A 137 13.52 -3.31 7.10
CA GLY A 137 12.26 -3.52 6.39
C GLY A 137 12.43 -4.05 4.96
N GLN A 138 13.60 -4.59 4.60
CA GLN A 138 13.92 -5.03 3.25
C GLN A 138 13.26 -6.36 2.84
N VAL A 139 12.58 -7.05 3.77
CA VAL A 139 11.96 -8.36 3.55
C VAL A 139 10.43 -8.23 3.58
N PRO A 140 9.79 -7.86 2.47
CA PRO A 140 8.34 -7.86 2.38
C PRO A 140 7.79 -9.29 2.27
N TYR A 141 6.78 -9.59 3.09
CA TYR A 141 6.02 -10.84 3.06
C TYR A 141 4.82 -10.68 2.13
N SER A 142 4.76 -11.48 1.07
CA SER A 142 3.64 -11.47 0.12
C SER A 142 2.39 -12.16 0.69
N LEU A 143 1.26 -11.45 0.68
CA LEU A 143 -0.04 -11.97 1.04
C LEU A 143 -0.76 -12.51 -0.19
N ARG A 144 -1.57 -13.55 0.00
CA ARG A 144 -2.46 -14.08 -1.05
C ARG A 144 -3.60 -13.10 -1.29
N MET A 145 -3.43 -12.19 -2.26
CA MET A 145 -4.41 -11.13 -2.57
C MET A 145 -5.85 -11.64 -2.69
N ALA A 146 -6.06 -12.83 -3.26
CA ALA A 146 -7.39 -13.44 -3.39
C ALA A 146 -8.08 -13.71 -2.03
N ARG A 147 -7.32 -13.93 -0.96
CA ARG A 147 -7.86 -14.09 0.41
C ARG A 147 -8.02 -12.76 1.13
N PHE A 148 -7.20 -11.77 0.79
CA PHE A 148 -7.15 -10.45 1.42
C PHE A 148 -7.71 -9.34 0.52
N SER A 149 -8.75 -9.63 -0.27
CA SER A 149 -9.35 -8.69 -1.23
C SER A 149 -10.39 -7.71 -0.66
N ASP A 150 -10.87 -8.00 0.54
CA ASP A 150 -12.07 -7.43 1.17
C ASP A 150 -11.84 -7.36 2.69
N VAL A 151 -10.70 -6.79 3.09
CA VAL A 151 -10.32 -6.67 4.50
C VAL A 151 -10.94 -5.38 5.06
N HIS A 152 -11.75 -5.53 6.11
CA HIS A 152 -12.29 -4.43 6.92
C HIS A 152 -11.66 -4.40 8.31
N HIS A 153 -11.28 -5.58 8.81
CA HIS A 153 -10.55 -5.73 10.06
C HIS A 153 -9.41 -6.72 9.83
N LEU A 154 -8.20 -6.35 10.23
CA LEU A 154 -7.04 -7.25 10.21
C LEU A 154 -6.60 -7.48 11.64
N SER A 155 -6.42 -8.74 12.02
CA SER A 155 -5.74 -9.06 13.28
C SER A 155 -4.39 -9.69 12.97
N ILE A 156 -3.34 -9.14 13.56
CA ILE A 156 -1.96 -9.61 13.44
C ILE A 156 -1.57 -10.20 14.78
N HIS A 157 -1.32 -11.51 14.81
CA HIS A 157 -0.93 -12.22 16.01
C HIS A 157 0.52 -12.64 15.92
N ILE A 158 1.30 -12.32 16.95
CA ILE A 158 2.69 -12.70 17.09
C ILE A 158 2.78 -13.59 18.33
N PRO A 159 2.82 -14.92 18.17
CA PRO A 159 2.82 -15.84 19.32
C PRO A 159 4.21 -16.13 19.90
N ARG A 160 5.30 -15.80 19.19
CA ARG A 160 6.65 -16.13 19.63
C ARG A 160 7.73 -15.22 19.04
N ASN A 161 8.81 -15.06 19.79
CA ASN A 161 10.03 -14.36 19.39
C ASN A 161 11.21 -15.33 19.19
N ALA A 162 12.45 -14.82 19.24
CA ALA A 162 13.66 -15.59 19.04
C ALA A 162 14.30 -16.11 20.35
N GLY A 163 13.59 -16.04 21.48
CA GLY A 163 14.00 -16.63 22.75
C GLY A 163 14.04 -15.69 23.95
N ALA A 164 13.63 -14.43 23.81
CA ALA A 164 13.53 -13.49 24.93
C ALA A 164 12.17 -13.62 25.65
N ASP A 165 12.07 -13.05 26.85
CA ASP A 165 10.80 -13.03 27.60
C ASP A 165 9.77 -12.06 26.98
N THR A 166 10.22 -11.03 26.26
CA THR A 166 9.36 -10.02 25.63
C THR A 166 9.64 -9.87 24.13
N THR A 167 8.60 -9.52 23.37
CA THR A 167 8.69 -9.21 21.93
C THR A 167 8.72 -7.71 21.72
N ILE A 168 9.64 -7.24 20.90
CA ILE A 168 9.71 -5.84 20.48
C ILE A 168 9.39 -5.73 18.98
N VAL A 169 8.51 -4.80 18.63
CA VAL A 169 8.21 -4.44 17.23
C VAL A 169 8.38 -2.93 17.04
N TYR A 170 9.21 -2.54 16.09
CA TYR A 170 9.43 -1.13 15.75
C TYR A 170 8.49 -0.63 14.66
N TYR A 171 8.14 -1.47 13.69
CA TYR A 171 7.36 -1.04 12.53
C TYR A 171 6.56 -2.17 11.92
N ILE A 172 5.33 -1.88 11.51
CA ILE A 172 4.52 -2.74 10.65
C ILE A 172 4.02 -1.91 9.47
N GLY A 173 4.44 -2.28 8.27
CA GLY A 173 4.01 -1.67 7.02
C GLY A 173 3.01 -2.57 6.31
N LEU A 174 1.91 -1.99 5.82
CA LEU A 174 0.90 -2.69 5.03
C LEU A 174 0.83 -2.09 3.63
N ASP A 175 1.05 -2.93 2.62
CA ASP A 175 0.95 -2.58 1.20
C ASP A 175 -0.30 -3.19 0.57
N GLY A 176 -0.93 -2.43 -0.31
CA GLY A 176 -2.15 -2.82 -0.97
C GLY A 176 -2.94 -1.64 -1.55
N TYR A 177 -4.25 -1.82 -1.68
CA TYR A 177 -5.16 -0.80 -2.21
C TYR A 177 -6.29 -0.52 -1.24
N TYR A 178 -6.60 0.77 -1.04
CA TYR A 178 -7.85 1.18 -0.43
C TYR A 178 -8.95 1.18 -1.49
N VAL A 179 -10.05 0.49 -1.24
CA VAL A 179 -11.18 0.39 -2.16
C VAL A 179 -12.22 1.48 -1.86
N GLY A 180 -12.39 1.84 -0.59
CA GLY A 180 -13.37 2.83 -0.16
C GLY A 180 -14.24 2.36 1.01
N PRO A 181 -15.05 3.27 1.59
CA PRO A 181 -15.99 2.92 2.64
C PRO A 181 -17.09 2.01 2.09
N GLN A 182 -17.64 1.15 2.94
CA GLN A 182 -18.78 0.31 2.59
C GLN A 182 -20.07 0.98 3.05
N ARG A 183 -21.05 1.15 2.15
CA ARG A 183 -22.44 1.42 2.54
C ARG A 183 -23.28 0.21 2.16
N HIS A 184 -24.00 -0.36 3.12
CA HIS A 184 -24.90 -1.52 2.91
C HIS A 184 -24.26 -2.72 2.20
N GLY A 185 -23.03 -3.09 2.57
CA GLY A 185 -22.35 -4.23 1.95
C GLY A 185 -21.67 -3.93 0.61
N ILE A 186 -21.88 -2.74 0.03
CA ILE A 186 -21.36 -2.37 -1.30
C ILE A 186 -20.23 -1.34 -1.13
N PRO A 187 -19.05 -1.55 -1.74
CA PRO A 187 -17.98 -0.54 -1.74
C PRO A 187 -18.45 0.73 -2.46
N ILE A 188 -18.31 1.88 -1.79
CA ILE A 188 -18.44 3.18 -2.45
C ILE A 188 -17.11 3.41 -3.18
N VAL A 189 -17.13 3.36 -4.50
CA VAL A 189 -16.00 3.80 -5.32
C VAL A 189 -15.92 5.32 -5.20
N VAL A 190 -14.92 5.82 -4.47
CA VAL A 190 -14.78 7.26 -4.22
C VAL A 190 -13.90 7.94 -5.29
N ASP A 191 -13.03 7.19 -5.97
CA ASP A 191 -12.13 7.71 -7.01
C ASP A 191 -12.21 6.86 -8.29
N ALA A 192 -13.11 7.22 -9.19
CA ALA A 192 -13.05 6.78 -10.58
C ALA A 192 -12.21 7.81 -11.36
N VAL A 193 -10.89 7.63 -11.39
CA VAL A 193 -10.05 8.37 -12.34
C VAL A 193 -10.33 7.78 -13.72
N TYR A 194 -11.17 8.47 -14.48
CA TYR A 194 -11.38 8.18 -15.89
C TYR A 194 -10.09 8.57 -16.62
N GLU A 195 -9.24 7.60 -16.95
CA GLU A 195 -8.20 7.83 -17.97
C GLU A 195 -8.92 8.08 -19.30
N ALA A 196 -9.29 9.34 -19.54
CA ALA A 196 -9.70 9.80 -20.84
C ALA A 196 -8.47 9.78 -21.76
N ARG A 197 -8.11 8.60 -22.29
CA ARG A 197 -7.35 8.54 -23.53
C ARG A 197 -8.27 9.10 -24.61
N PRO A 198 -7.90 10.19 -25.31
CA PRO A 198 -8.66 10.64 -26.47
C PRO A 198 -8.65 9.50 -27.48
N MET A 199 -9.78 8.81 -27.66
CA MET A 199 -9.91 7.78 -28.68
C MET A 199 -10.21 8.51 -30.01
N PRO A 200 -9.29 8.53 -30.98
CA PRO A 200 -9.42 9.39 -32.18
C PRO A 200 -10.52 8.94 -33.16
N GLN A 201 -11.36 7.99 -32.78
CA GLN A 201 -12.40 7.40 -33.63
C GLN A 201 -13.82 7.94 -33.35
N ASP A 202 -14.01 8.77 -32.32
CA ASP A 202 -15.35 9.30 -31.95
C ASP A 202 -15.67 10.70 -32.51
N HIS A 203 -14.84 11.26 -33.40
CA HIS A 203 -15.23 12.43 -34.19
C HIS A 203 -16.05 11.98 -35.41
N LYS A 204 -17.36 11.83 -35.23
CA LYS A 204 -18.30 11.89 -36.36
C LYS A 204 -18.32 13.33 -36.86
N ILE A 205 -17.69 13.58 -38.00
CA ILE A 205 -17.86 14.82 -38.75
C ILE A 205 -19.27 14.78 -39.34
N GLU A 206 -20.25 15.25 -38.58
CA GLU A 206 -21.56 15.62 -39.10
C GLU A 206 -21.57 17.12 -39.39
N ASN A 207 -21.96 17.46 -40.62
CA ASN A 207 -22.30 18.79 -41.13
C ASN A 207 -21.13 19.71 -41.46
N LEU A 208 -20.78 19.76 -42.75
CA LEU A 208 -20.59 21.01 -43.50
C LEU A 208 -20.90 20.71 -44.99
N GLU A 209 -22.15 20.35 -45.28
CA GLU A 209 -22.72 20.71 -46.59
C GLU A 209 -22.79 22.24 -46.59
N HIS A 210 -21.94 22.92 -47.35
CA HIS A 210 -22.19 24.28 -47.85
C HIS A 210 -21.07 24.70 -48.81
N ALA A 211 -21.49 24.90 -50.07
CA ALA A 211 -21.00 25.89 -51.01
C ALA A 211 -19.71 25.62 -51.81
N ALA A 212 -19.87 25.85 -53.12
CA ALA A 212 -18.88 26.23 -54.13
C ALA A 212 -18.16 25.11 -54.90
N GLU A 213 -18.92 24.33 -55.68
CA GLU A 213 -18.42 23.85 -56.97
C GLU A 213 -18.46 25.00 -57.99
N GLY A 214 -17.28 25.51 -58.33
CA GLY A 214 -17.07 26.44 -59.43
C GLY A 214 -16.16 25.84 -60.48
N ARG A 215 -16.49 26.12 -61.75
CA ARG A 215 -15.61 26.08 -62.96
C ARG A 215 -15.34 24.67 -63.51
N GLN A 216 -15.44 24.35 -64.80
CA GLN A 216 -15.57 25.12 -66.04
C GLN A 216 -16.03 24.18 -67.17
N PHE A 217 -16.92 24.69 -68.04
CA PHE A 217 -16.95 24.57 -69.51
C PHE A 217 -16.90 23.19 -70.17
N ILE A 218 -18.03 22.79 -70.77
CA ILE A 218 -18.07 22.10 -72.06
C ILE A 218 -19.14 22.79 -72.93
N GLU A 219 -18.69 23.55 -73.93
CA GLU A 219 -19.50 23.92 -75.10
C GLU A 219 -19.65 22.68 -75.99
N THR A 220 -20.87 22.30 -76.37
CA THR A 220 -21.20 21.94 -77.76
C THR A 220 -22.70 21.71 -77.99
N LEU A 221 -23.24 22.53 -78.90
CA LEU A 221 -24.20 22.20 -79.97
C LEU A 221 -25.71 22.05 -79.70
N TYR A 222 -26.45 22.70 -80.61
CA TYR A 222 -27.85 22.55 -81.03
C TYR A 222 -28.90 23.47 -80.36
N GLY A 223 -29.29 24.52 -81.08
CA GLY A 223 -30.42 25.40 -80.78
C GLY A 223 -30.29 26.78 -81.41
#